data_AF-A0A950FZE9-F1
#
_entry.id   AF-A0A950FZE9-F1
#
_cell.length_a   1.000
_cell.length_b   1.000
_cell.length_c   1.000
_cell.angle_alpha   90.00
_cell.angle_beta   90.00
_cell.angle_gamma   90.00
#
_symmetry.space_group_name_H-M   'P 1'
#
loop_
_entity.id
_entity.type
_entity.pdbx_description
1 polymer ?
#
loop_
_entity_poly.entity_id
_entity_poly.type
_entity_poly.pdbx_seq_one_letter_code
_entity_poly.pdbx_strand_id
1 'polypeptide(L)'
;DRYLEQITQETIRTGIKYIVLRLRRVRNPDMVAIEHLEHFLRDAEKRDLTVLLAGVRPNFANILRNVQFHKWLPTERIYTEKDEAYSATLNAVRDAYRLLGQENKTGEKEAAYYLV
;
A
#
# COMPACT_ATOMS: atom_id res chain seq x y z
N ASP A 1 2.72 0.41 -15.17
CA ASP A 1 3.05 -1.01 -14.97
C ASP A 1 4.47 -1.18 -14.47
N ARG A 2 5.46 -0.69 -15.25
CA ARG A 2 6.89 -0.75 -14.89
C ARG A 2 7.22 -0.33 -13.45
N TYR A 3 6.50 0.65 -12.88
CA TYR A 3 6.77 1.11 -11.51
C TYR A 3 6.37 0.09 -10.42
N LEU A 4 5.23 -0.59 -10.56
CA LEU A 4 4.78 -1.62 -9.60
C LEU A 4 5.67 -2.86 -9.68
N GLU A 5 6.07 -3.24 -10.90
CA GLU A 5 7.04 -4.32 -11.12
C GLU A 5 8.41 -3.99 -10.50
N GLN A 6 8.88 -2.75 -10.66
CA GLN A 6 10.12 -2.29 -10.04
C GLN A 6 10.06 -2.38 -8.51
N ILE A 7 8.94 -2.00 -7.89
CA ILE A 7 8.74 -2.15 -6.45
C ILE A 7 8.86 -3.62 -6.05
N THR A 8 8.21 -4.53 -6.79
CA THR A 8 8.29 -5.97 -6.50
C THR A 8 9.72 -6.51 -6.63
N GLN A 9 10.49 -6.08 -7.64
CA GLN A 9 11.88 -6.51 -7.79
C GLN A 9 12.77 -5.96 -6.67
N GLU A 10 12.53 -4.71 -6.26
CA GLU A 10 13.28 -4.08 -5.18
C GLU A 10 13.01 -4.75 -3.84
N THR A 11 11.76 -5.12 -3.53
CA THR A 11 11.44 -5.85 -2.29
C THR A 11 12.03 -7.24 -2.26
N ILE A 12 12.09 -7.94 -3.40
CA ILE A 12 12.79 -9.23 -3.50
C ILE A 12 14.28 -9.06 -3.22
N ARG A 13 14.91 -8.05 -3.82
CA ARG A 13 16.35 -7.79 -3.65
C ARG A 13 16.74 -7.44 -2.22
N THR A 14 15.89 -6.66 -1.55
CA THR A 14 16.17 -6.08 -0.22
C THR A 14 15.60 -6.89 0.93
N GLY A 15 14.71 -7.86 0.66
CA GLY A 15 14.01 -8.63 1.70
C GLY A 15 12.94 -7.84 2.45
N ILE A 16 12.54 -6.67 1.93
CA ILE A 16 11.55 -5.81 2.56
C ILE A 16 10.15 -6.44 2.49
N LYS A 17 9.44 -6.45 3.61
CA LYS A 17 8.09 -7.02 3.74
C LYS A 17 6.96 -5.99 3.76
N TYR A 18 7.25 -4.73 4.06
CA TYR A 18 6.24 -3.68 4.20
C TYR A 18 6.45 -2.60 3.16
N ILE A 19 5.38 -2.29 2.43
CA ILE A 19 5.37 -1.28 1.36
C ILE A 19 4.32 -0.24 1.70
N VAL A 20 4.71 1.03 1.79
CA VAL A 20 3.75 2.15 1.86
C VAL A 20 3.61 2.77 0.48
N LEU A 21 2.43 2.66 -0.14
CA LEU A 21 2.10 3.23 -1.44
C LEU A 21 1.28 4.51 -1.28
N ARG A 22 1.85 5.67 -1.60
CA ARG A 22 1.14 6.94 -1.54
C ARG A 22 0.31 7.19 -2.80
N LEU A 23 -0.99 7.47 -2.63
CA LEU A 23 -1.97 7.62 -3.70
C LEU A 23 -2.59 9.04 -3.77
N ARG A 24 -2.04 10.01 -3.04
CA ARG A 24 -2.58 11.38 -2.93
C ARG A 24 -2.77 12.10 -4.28
N ARG A 25 -1.91 11.80 -5.25
CA ARG A 25 -1.92 12.38 -6.61
C ARG A 25 -2.84 11.62 -7.57
N VAL A 26 -3.34 10.45 -7.20
CA VAL A 26 -4.27 9.65 -7.99
C VAL A 26 -5.67 10.22 -7.80
N ARG A 27 -6.11 11.06 -8.75
CA ARG A 27 -7.38 11.78 -8.64
C ARG A 27 -8.56 11.00 -9.22
N ASN A 28 -8.36 10.26 -10.31
CA ASN A 28 -9.35 9.43 -10.98
C ASN A 28 -8.63 8.31 -11.74
N PRO A 29 -8.28 7.18 -11.09
CA PRO A 29 -7.72 6.04 -11.80
C PRO A 29 -8.79 5.47 -12.74
N ASP A 30 -8.41 5.14 -13.98
CA ASP A 30 -9.27 4.39 -14.90
C ASP A 30 -9.33 2.91 -14.49
N MET A 31 -10.17 2.14 -15.18
CA MET A 31 -10.35 0.71 -14.88
C MET A 31 -9.04 -0.07 -15.00
N VAL A 32 -8.19 0.27 -15.97
CA VAL A 32 -6.90 -0.39 -16.20
C VAL A 32 -5.96 -0.17 -15.02
N ALA A 33 -5.87 1.07 -14.52
CA ALA A 33 -5.07 1.38 -13.33
C ALA A 33 -5.59 0.65 -12.06
N ILE A 34 -6.90 0.44 -11.94
CA ILE A 34 -7.49 -0.34 -10.85
C ILE A 34 -7.13 -1.83 -10.98
N GLU A 35 -7.23 -2.40 -12.18
CA GLU A 35 -6.86 -3.79 -12.45
C GLU A 35 -5.38 -4.04 -12.15
N HIS A 36 -4.50 -3.12 -12.54
CA HIS A 36 -3.08 -3.22 -12.28
C HIS A 36 -2.75 -3.11 -10.78
N LEU A 37 -3.47 -2.25 -10.06
CA LEU A 37 -3.37 -2.17 -8.61
C LEU A 37 -3.85 -3.47 -7.95
N GLU A 38 -4.94 -4.06 -8.43
CA GLU A 38 -5.43 -5.34 -7.94
C GLU A 38 -4.38 -6.45 -8.11
N HIS A 39 -3.87 -6.61 -9.33
CA HIS A 39 -2.84 -7.61 -9.63
C HIS A 39 -1.61 -7.43 -8.74
N PHE A 40 -1.12 -6.19 -8.60
CA PHE A 40 0.01 -5.89 -7.72
C PHE A 40 -0.25 -6.28 -6.26
N LEU A 41 -1.40 -5.91 -5.70
CA LEU A 41 -1.73 -6.21 -4.31
C LEU A 41 -1.88 -7.72 -4.04
N ARG A 42 -2.50 -8.45 -4.98
CA ARG A 42 -2.64 -9.91 -4.89
C ARG A 42 -1.29 -10.61 -5.00
N ASP A 43 -0.44 -10.15 -5.91
CA ASP A 43 0.89 -10.73 -6.07
C ASP A 43 1.82 -10.38 -4.91
N ALA A 44 1.65 -9.20 -4.30
CA ALA A 44 2.31 -8.84 -3.05
C ALA A 44 1.88 -9.78 -1.91
N GLU A 45 0.58 -10.03 -1.74
CA GLU A 45 0.07 -10.92 -0.70
C GLU A 45 0.57 -12.37 -0.87
N LYS A 46 0.58 -12.91 -2.09
CA LYS A 46 1.18 -14.24 -2.39
C LYS A 46 2.65 -14.34 -2.02
N ARG A 47 3.35 -13.20 -1.96
CA ARG A 47 4.78 -13.10 -1.63
C ARG A 47 5.02 -12.70 -0.18
N ASP A 48 3.99 -12.71 0.67
CA ASP A 48 4.07 -12.29 2.07
C ASP A 48 4.52 -10.82 2.23
N LEU A 49 4.16 -9.98 1.24
CA LEU A 49 4.38 -8.53 1.27
C LEU A 49 3.10 -7.82 1.71
N THR A 50 3.21 -6.99 2.74
CA THR A 50 2.12 -6.15 3.23
C THR A 50 2.19 -4.77 2.58
N VAL A 51 1.18 -4.44 1.78
CA VAL A 51 1.05 -3.12 1.15
C VAL A 51 0.04 -2.27 1.93
N LEU A 52 0.44 -1.06 2.28
CA LEU A 52 -0.38 -0.04 2.93
C LEU A 52 -0.65 1.11 1.95
N LEU A 53 -1.92 1.40 1.70
CA LEU A 53 -2.38 2.44 0.78
C LEU A 53 -2.55 3.76 1.54
N ALA A 54 -1.73 4.76 1.25
CA ALA A 54 -1.70 6.02 1.97
C ALA A 54 -2.24 7.21 1.16
N GLY A 55 -3.08 8.03 1.77
CA GLY A 55 -3.64 9.22 1.13
C GLY A 55 -4.67 8.89 0.05
N VAL A 56 -5.48 7.85 0.30
CA VAL A 56 -6.57 7.47 -0.59
C VAL A 56 -7.68 8.51 -0.50
N ARG A 57 -7.94 9.25 -1.57
CA ARG A 57 -9.03 10.23 -1.62
C ARG A 57 -10.39 9.52 -1.44
N PRO A 58 -11.42 10.19 -0.88
CA PRO A 58 -12.75 9.60 -0.70
C PRO A 58 -13.34 9.01 -1.99
N ASN A 59 -13.19 9.70 -3.13
CA ASN A 59 -13.64 9.19 -4.43
C ASN A 59 -12.94 7.89 -4.83
N PHE A 60 -11.64 7.79 -4.59
CA PHE A 60 -10.89 6.57 -4.89
C PHE A 60 -11.27 5.44 -3.92
N ALA A 61 -11.46 5.74 -2.63
CA ALA A 61 -11.96 4.75 -1.66
C ALA A 61 -13.33 4.19 -2.08
N ASN A 62 -14.22 5.04 -2.63
CA ASN A 62 -15.50 4.60 -3.19
C ASN A 62 -15.31 3.66 -4.39
N ILE A 63 -14.37 3.95 -5.30
CA ILE A 63 -14.05 3.06 -6.42
C ILE A 63 -13.57 1.71 -5.90
N LEU A 64 -12.60 1.68 -4.96
CA LEU A 64 -12.08 0.44 -4.35
C LEU A 64 -13.20 -0.37 -3.69
N ARG A 65 -14.18 0.29 -3.06
CA ARG A 65 -15.36 -0.37 -2.49
C ARG A 65 -16.23 -0.99 -3.59
N ASN A 66 -16.48 -0.26 -4.68
CA ASN A 66 -17.32 -0.70 -5.78
C ASN A 66 -16.72 -1.91 -6.52
N VAL A 67 -15.40 -1.95 -6.70
CA VAL A 67 -14.69 -3.11 -7.25
C VAL A 67 -14.39 -4.20 -6.20
N GLN A 68 -15.03 -4.10 -5.03
CA GLN A 68 -15.02 -5.14 -3.99
C GLN A 68 -13.66 -5.47 -3.38
N PHE A 69 -12.69 -4.55 -3.40
CA PHE A 69 -11.38 -4.75 -2.74
C PHE A 69 -11.53 -5.07 -1.26
N HIS A 70 -12.55 -4.50 -0.59
CA HIS A 70 -12.86 -4.75 0.81
C HIS A 70 -13.15 -6.22 1.16
N LYS A 71 -13.39 -7.09 0.17
CA LYS A 71 -13.61 -8.53 0.41
C LYS A 71 -12.32 -9.27 0.77
N TRP A 72 -11.16 -8.74 0.41
CA TRP A 72 -9.88 -9.44 0.53
C TRP A 72 -8.73 -8.53 0.99
N LEU A 73 -8.80 -7.22 0.74
CA LEU A 73 -7.88 -6.23 1.28
C LEU A 73 -8.41 -5.71 2.63
N PRO A 74 -7.72 -5.94 3.75
CA PRO A 74 -8.13 -5.43 5.06
C PRO A 74 -8.24 -3.90 5.07
N THR A 75 -9.30 -3.38 5.68
CA THR A 75 -9.57 -1.93 5.76
C THR A 75 -8.49 -1.16 6.51
N GLU A 76 -7.80 -1.83 7.44
CA GLU A 76 -6.70 -1.29 8.24
C GLU A 76 -5.47 -0.97 7.38
N ARG A 77 -5.38 -1.53 6.17
CA ARG A 77 -4.31 -1.22 5.21
C ARG A 77 -4.60 0.00 4.35
N ILE A 78 -5.76 0.65 4.52
CA ILE A 78 -6.20 1.80 3.71
C ILE A 78 -6.31 3.06 4.56
N TYR A 79 -5.40 4.00 4.34
CA TYR A 79 -5.37 5.29 5.02
C TYR A 79 -5.94 6.36 4.10
N THR A 80 -7.20 6.73 4.34
CA THR A 80 -7.88 7.76 3.57
C THR A 80 -7.30 9.15 3.84
N GLU A 81 -7.22 9.99 2.81
CA GLU A 81 -6.86 11.41 2.96
C GLU A 81 -7.97 12.12 3.77
N LYS A 82 -7.60 12.68 4.93
CA LYS A 82 -8.44 13.62 5.71
C LYS A 82 -7.97 15.04 5.43
N ASP A 83 -8.81 16.04 5.70
CA ASP A 83 -8.53 17.46 5.43
C ASP A 83 -7.24 17.99 6.08
N GLU A 84 -6.78 17.36 7.16
CA GLU A 84 -5.44 17.57 7.70
C GLU A 84 -4.37 16.91 6.80
N ALA A 85 -3.76 17.73 5.96
CA ALA A 85 -2.64 17.35 5.12
C ALA A 85 -1.54 16.65 5.94
N TYR A 86 -1.01 15.54 5.40
CA TYR A 86 0.11 14.73 5.93
C TYR A 86 -0.20 13.68 7.01
N SER A 87 -1.41 13.62 7.56
CA SER A 87 -1.77 12.60 8.55
C SER A 87 -1.76 11.16 7.99
N ALA A 88 -2.31 10.95 6.79
CA ALA A 88 -2.52 9.61 6.23
C ALA A 88 -1.21 8.86 5.92
N THR A 89 -0.23 9.52 5.29
CA THR A 89 1.08 8.89 5.02
C THR A 89 1.84 8.63 6.30
N LEU A 90 1.88 9.60 7.23
CA LEU A 90 2.58 9.42 8.51
C LEU A 90 1.99 8.26 9.31
N ASN A 91 0.66 8.10 9.32
CA ASN A 91 -0.01 6.99 9.99
C ASN A 91 0.32 5.65 9.33
N ALA A 92 0.28 5.57 8.00
CA ALA A 92 0.68 4.37 7.27
C ALA A 92 2.14 3.97 7.55
N VAL A 93 3.05 4.95 7.60
CA VAL A 93 4.46 4.72 7.95
C VAL A 93 4.60 4.21 9.39
N ARG A 94 3.92 4.85 10.35
CA ARG A 94 3.94 4.42 11.76
C ARG A 94 3.42 3.01 11.94
N ASP A 95 2.35 2.65 11.25
CA ASP A 95 1.80 1.30 11.30
C ASP A 95 2.69 0.27 10.60
N ALA A 96 3.35 0.63 9.49
CA ALA A 96 4.36 -0.22 8.87
C ALA A 96 5.47 -0.57 9.87
N TYR A 97 6.03 0.43 10.56
CA TYR A 97 7.05 0.20 11.59
C TYR A 97 6.51 -0.58 12.80
N ARG A 98 5.24 -0.38 13.18
CA ARG A 98 4.63 -1.14 14.28
C ARG A 98 4.46 -2.61 13.93
N LEU A 99 3.93 -2.91 12.74
CA LEU A 99 3.77 -4.29 12.25
C LEU A 99 5.14 -4.97 12.12
N LEU A 100 6.11 -4.25 11.56
CA LEU A 100 7.50 -4.68 11.50
C LEU A 100 8.08 -4.96 12.89
N GLY A 101 7.86 -4.09 13.88
CA GLY A 101 8.31 -4.28 15.27
C GLY A 101 7.62 -5.44 16.00
N GLN A 102 6.36 -5.73 15.66
CA GLN A 102 5.63 -6.91 16.17
C GLN A 102 6.18 -8.22 15.58
N GLU A 103 6.63 -8.20 14.32
CA GLU A 103 7.30 -9.33 13.69
C GLU A 103 8.80 -9.46 14.08
N ASN A 104 9.47 -8.34 14.37
CA ASN A 104 10.91 -8.26 14.67
C ASN A 104 11.27 -8.62 16.12
N LYS A 105 10.84 -9.80 16.60
CA LYS A 105 11.57 -10.47 17.69
C LYS A 105 12.89 -11.09 17.21
N THR A 106 13.17 -11.11 15.91
CA THR A 106 14.42 -11.65 15.35
C THR A 106 14.72 -11.05 13.97
N GLY A 107 15.66 -10.10 13.89
CA GLY A 107 16.41 -9.78 12.66
C GLY A 107 15.91 -8.61 11.80
N GLU A 108 16.87 -7.73 11.44
CA GLU A 108 16.82 -6.58 10.55
C GLU A 108 15.92 -6.76 9.30
N LYS A 109 14.75 -6.14 9.32
CA LYS A 109 13.93 -5.92 8.12
C LYS A 109 13.56 -4.44 8.08
N GLU A 110 13.74 -3.80 6.94
CA GLU A 110 13.37 -2.40 6.73
C GLU A 110 11.98 -2.30 6.07
N ALA A 111 11.26 -1.20 6.31
CA ALA A 111 10.04 -0.88 5.57
C ALA A 111 10.39 -0.02 4.35
N ALA A 112 9.87 -0.36 3.17
CA ALA A 112 10.11 0.42 1.96
C ALA A 112 9.06 1.51 1.80
N TYR A 113 9.55 2.71 1.47
CA TYR A 113 8.74 3.89 1.23
C TYR A 113 8.74 4.26 -0.25
N TYR A 114 7.57 4.22 -0.89
CA TYR A 114 7.42 4.66 -2.29
C TYR A 114 6.33 5.73 -2.42
N LEU A 115 6.71 6.85 -3.02
CA LEU A 115 5.87 8.03 -3.20
C LEU A 115 5.51 8.15 -4.69
N VAL A 116 4.22 8.07 -5.03
CA VAL A 116 3.67 8.32 -6.38
C VAL A 116 2.94 9.67 -6.40
#